data_AF-A0AAU7JPF4-F1
#
_entry.id   AF-A0AAU7JPF4-F1
#
_cell.length_a   1.000
_cell.length_b   1.000
_cell.length_c   1.000
_cell.angle_alpha   90.00
_cell.angle_beta   90.00
_cell.angle_gamma   90.00
#
_symmetry.space_group_name_H-M   'P 1'
#
loop_
_entity.id
_entity.type
_entity.pdbx_description
1 polymer ?
#
loop_
_entity_poly.entity_id
_entity_poly.type
_entity_poly.pdbx_seq_one_letter_code
_entity_poly.pdbx_strand_id
1 'polypeptide(L)'
;MPEPVELPVMNVAQRQSWHALMELYQRISSNWALIGGQLVHLHCAERGVSPTRPTNDADAVVGSRLPGGRPVEKGPNRLRKMLLACRDDSAAMSLENAAEALVRLERAAKLDR
;
A
#
# COMPACT_ATOMS: atom_id res chain seq x y z
N MET A 1 -9.76 21.46 6.28
CA MET A 1 -8.65 20.51 6.54
C MET A 1 -9.25 19.37 7.34
N PRO A 2 -9.03 18.11 6.98
CA PRO A 2 -9.46 17.00 7.84
C PRO A 2 -8.81 17.12 9.21
N GLU A 3 -9.50 16.65 10.25
CA GLU A 3 -8.95 16.63 11.61
C GLU A 3 -7.74 15.69 11.69
N PRO A 4 -6.71 16.02 12.49
CA PRO A 4 -5.57 15.13 12.70
C PRO A 4 -6.00 13.78 13.28
N VAL A 5 -5.46 12.69 12.74
CA VAL A 5 -5.69 11.35 13.28
C VAL A 5 -4.74 11.12 14.46
N GLU A 6 -5.29 10.82 15.63
CA GLU A 6 -4.49 10.41 16.78
C GLU A 6 -4.08 8.94 16.65
N LEU A 7 -2.77 8.71 16.52
CA LEU A 7 -2.23 7.35 16.47
C LEU A 7 -2.08 6.78 17.89
N PRO A 8 -2.48 5.52 18.13
CA PRO A 8 -2.36 4.90 19.44
C PRO A 8 -0.91 4.69 19.86
N VAL A 9 -0.71 4.38 21.15
CA VAL A 9 0.61 4.00 21.68
C VAL A 9 1.15 2.81 20.89
N MET A 10 2.38 2.97 20.39
CA MET A 10 3.03 2.02 19.50
C MET A 10 4.40 1.62 20.05
N ASN A 11 4.84 0.41 19.69
CA ASN A 11 6.18 -0.06 20.03
C ASN A 11 7.26 0.73 19.26
N VAL A 12 8.52 0.53 19.64
CA VAL A 12 9.66 1.27 19.05
C VAL A 12 9.77 1.04 17.54
N ALA A 13 9.63 -0.20 17.07
CA ALA A 13 9.77 -0.53 15.66
C ALA A 13 8.67 0.11 14.79
N GLN A 14 7.42 0.04 15.24
CA GLN A 14 6.30 0.68 14.57
C GLN A 14 6.48 2.21 14.51
N ARG A 15 6.97 2.83 15.60
CA ARG A 15 7.28 4.26 15.61
C ARG A 15 8.38 4.62 14.60
N GLN A 16 9.45 3.84 14.55
CA GLN A 16 10.54 4.04 13.59
C GLN A 16 10.04 3.94 12.15
N SER A 17 9.13 3.02 11.87
CA SER A 17 8.54 2.89 10.53
C SER A 17 7.70 4.12 10.12
N TRP A 18 6.96 4.75 11.06
CA TRP A 18 6.29 6.03 10.80
C TRP A 18 7.28 7.17 10.56
N HIS A 19 8.37 7.25 11.32
CA HIS A 19 9.42 8.24 11.07
C HIS A 19 10.04 8.06 9.67
N ALA A 20 10.32 6.82 9.26
CA ALA A 20 10.81 6.53 7.92
C ALA A 20 9.84 6.97 6.81
N LEU A 21 8.52 6.81 7.00
CA LEU A 21 7.50 7.30 6.07
C LEU A 21 7.47 8.84 5.99
N MET A 22 7.67 9.54 7.11
CA MET A 22 7.75 11.01 7.13
C MET A 22 9.03 11.52 6.46
N GLU A 23 10.15 10.85 6.67
CA GLU A 23 11.39 11.14 5.94
C GLU A 23 11.26 10.85 4.44
N LEU A 24 10.59 9.76 4.07
CA LEU A 24 10.27 9.45 2.68
C LEU A 24 9.43 10.57 2.06
N TYR A 25 8.41 11.06 2.77
CA TYR A 25 7.56 12.16 2.30
C TYR A 25 8.36 13.45 2.06
N GLN A 26 9.34 13.76 2.92
CA GLN A 26 10.23 14.92 2.75
C GLN A 26 11.09 14.81 1.48
N ARG A 27 11.54 13.60 1.12
CA ARG A 27 12.36 13.37 -0.07
C ARG A 27 11.52 13.21 -1.34
N ILE A 28 10.38 12.56 -1.23
CA ILE A 28 9.46 12.19 -2.30
C ILE A 28 8.04 12.43 -1.79
N SER A 29 7.49 13.60 -2.05
CA SER A 29 6.17 13.99 -1.53
C SER A 29 4.98 13.43 -2.30
N SER A 30 5.21 12.72 -3.41
CA SER A 30 4.17 12.24 -4.32
C SER A 30 4.57 10.99 -5.10
N ASN A 31 3.61 10.35 -5.76
CA ASN A 31 3.81 9.14 -6.59
C ASN A 31 4.22 7.89 -5.80
N TRP A 32 3.86 7.84 -4.52
CA TRP A 32 3.82 6.60 -3.75
C TRP A 32 2.56 6.59 -2.90
N ALA A 33 2.18 5.41 -2.41
CA ALA A 33 1.07 5.25 -1.48
C ALA A 33 1.46 4.28 -0.36
N LEU A 34 1.06 4.62 0.86
CA LEU A 34 1.14 3.71 2.01
C LEU A 34 0.20 2.52 1.77
N ILE A 35 0.70 1.31 1.99
CA ILE A 35 -0.06 0.06 1.95
C ILE A 35 0.27 -0.78 3.19
N GLY A 36 -0.22 -2.02 3.22
CA GLY A 36 0.16 -2.98 4.26
C GLY A 36 -0.38 -2.66 5.65
N GLY A 37 0.33 -3.14 6.67
CA GLY A 37 -0.12 -3.10 8.07
C GLY A 37 -0.34 -1.68 8.60
N GLN A 38 0.55 -0.74 8.25
CA GLN A 38 0.45 0.65 8.70
C GLN A 38 -0.76 1.39 8.11
N LEU A 39 -1.16 1.08 6.87
CA LEU A 39 -2.41 1.61 6.31
C LEU A 39 -3.62 1.14 7.12
N VAL A 40 -3.65 -0.16 7.47
CA VAL A 40 -4.74 -0.73 8.28
C VAL A 40 -4.77 -0.10 9.67
N HIS A 41 -3.60 0.07 10.30
CA HIS A 41 -3.50 0.72 11.62
C HIS A 41 -3.98 2.16 11.58
N LEU A 42 -3.61 2.95 10.57
CA LEU A 42 -4.11 4.31 10.37
C LEU A 42 -5.63 4.33 10.19
N HIS A 43 -6.16 3.42 9.35
CA HIS A 43 -7.60 3.29 9.10
C HIS A 43 -8.39 2.91 10.36
N CYS A 44 -7.80 2.07 11.22
CA CYS A 44 -8.34 1.68 12.52
C CYS A 44 -8.33 2.86 13.50
N ALA A 45 -7.21 3.61 13.58
CA ALA A 45 -7.09 4.79 14.42
C ALA A 45 -8.11 5.89 14.05
N GLU A 46 -8.32 6.14 12.76
CA GLU A 46 -9.36 7.05 12.26
C GLU A 46 -10.78 6.72 12.74
N ARG A 47 -11.03 5.46 13.10
CA ARG A 47 -12.35 4.95 13.53
C ARG A 47 -12.43 4.65 15.02
N GLY A 48 -11.35 4.93 15.77
CA GLY A 48 -11.26 4.59 17.18
C GLY A 48 -11.34 3.07 17.45
N VAL A 49 -10.93 2.24 16.49
CA VAL A 49 -10.91 0.77 16.64
C VAL A 49 -9.47 0.25 16.71
N SER A 50 -9.27 -0.89 17.37
CA SER A 50 -7.95 -1.52 17.48
C SER A 50 -7.71 -2.49 16.32
N PRO A 51 -6.50 -2.50 15.72
CA PRO A 51 -6.14 -3.48 14.70
C PRO A 51 -5.98 -4.87 15.31
N THR A 52 -6.33 -5.92 14.55
CA THR A 52 -6.31 -7.32 15.00
C THR A 52 -4.90 -7.93 15.08
N ARG A 53 -3.90 -7.31 14.46
CA ARG A 53 -2.50 -7.78 14.43
C ARG A 53 -1.53 -6.59 14.57
N PRO A 54 -0.43 -6.73 15.34
CA PRO A 54 0.62 -5.73 15.37
C PRO A 54 1.36 -5.65 14.01
N THR A 55 1.86 -4.46 13.67
CA THR A 55 2.77 -4.20 12.55
C THR A 55 4.01 -3.50 13.10
N ASN A 56 5.17 -3.83 12.56
CA ASN A 56 6.46 -3.26 12.96
C ASN A 56 7.27 -2.74 11.75
N ASP A 57 6.66 -2.79 10.57
CA ASP A 57 7.19 -2.47 9.26
C ASP A 57 6.31 -1.42 8.56
N ALA A 58 6.81 -0.85 7.46
CA ALA A 58 6.06 0.06 6.61
C ALA A 58 6.22 -0.36 5.15
N ASP A 59 5.08 -0.56 4.49
CA ASP A 59 5.02 -0.91 3.08
C ASP A 59 4.56 0.30 2.26
N ALA A 60 5.32 0.65 1.22
CA ALA A 60 4.95 1.70 0.28
C ALA A 60 5.02 1.17 -1.15
N VAL A 61 3.96 1.43 -1.93
CA VAL A 61 3.99 1.19 -3.38
C VAL A 61 4.38 2.48 -4.08
N VAL A 62 5.47 2.46 -4.84
CA VAL A 62 5.86 3.57 -5.71
C VAL A 62 5.14 3.40 -7.03
N GLY A 63 4.44 4.45 -7.48
CA GLY A 63 3.96 4.53 -8.83
C GLY A 63 5.14 4.73 -9.76
N SER A 64 5.51 3.69 -10.51
CA SER A 64 6.44 3.85 -11.62
C SER A 64 5.82 4.82 -12.63
N ARG A 65 6.47 5.98 -12.83
CA ARG A 65 6.24 6.75 -14.04
C ARG A 65 6.93 5.97 -15.16
N LEU A 66 6.15 5.32 -16.04
CA LEU A 66 6.66 5.01 -17.38
C LEU A 66 7.16 6.32 -18.01
N PRO A 67 8.21 6.29 -18.85
CA PRO A 67 8.62 7.46 -19.61
C PRO A 67 7.40 8.08 -20.32
N GLY A 68 7.07 9.34 -20.03
CA GLY A 68 5.91 10.03 -20.60
C GLY A 68 4.77 10.44 -19.64
N GLY A 69 4.95 10.32 -18.32
CA GLY A 69 4.26 11.20 -17.35
C GLY A 69 2.73 11.10 -17.23
N ARG A 70 2.09 10.04 -17.75
CA ARG A 70 0.63 9.90 -17.61
C ARG A 70 0.24 9.46 -16.19
N PRO A 71 -0.68 10.16 -15.50
CA PRO A 71 -1.24 9.70 -14.23
C PRO A 71 -1.94 8.35 -14.42
N VAL A 72 -1.70 7.42 -13.51
CA VAL A 72 -2.40 6.13 -13.53
C VAL A 72 -3.82 6.34 -12.99
N GLU A 73 -4.83 6.22 -13.86
CA GLU A 73 -6.27 6.34 -13.56
C GLU A 73 -6.64 5.59 -12.27
N LYS A 74 -7.43 6.20 -11.37
CA LYS A 74 -7.98 5.54 -10.17
C LYS A 74 -9.30 4.82 -10.53
N GLY A 75 -9.49 3.58 -10.06
CA GLY A 75 -10.72 2.81 -10.21
C GLY A 75 -10.48 1.28 -10.19
N PRO A 76 -11.53 0.43 -10.20
CA PRO A 76 -11.37 -1.04 -10.32
C PRO A 76 -10.61 -1.45 -11.58
N ASN A 77 -10.69 -0.63 -12.64
CA ASN A 77 -9.86 -0.76 -13.84
C ASN A 77 -8.36 -0.58 -13.57
N ARG A 78 -7.96 0.18 -12.53
CA ARG A 78 -6.56 0.36 -12.14
C ARG A 78 -5.99 -0.89 -11.49
N LEU A 79 -6.71 -1.48 -10.54
CA LEU A 79 -6.27 -2.69 -9.88
C LEU A 79 -6.18 -3.82 -10.91
N ARG A 80 -7.16 -3.93 -11.83
CA ARG A 80 -7.09 -4.88 -12.96
C ARG A 80 -5.86 -4.64 -13.85
N LYS A 81 -5.57 -3.39 -14.24
CA LYS A 81 -4.35 -3.04 -15.01
C LYS A 81 -3.07 -3.35 -14.24
N MET A 82 -3.05 -3.15 -12.93
CA MET A 82 -1.90 -3.42 -12.07
C MET A 82 -1.65 -4.92 -11.89
N LEU A 83 -2.72 -5.71 -11.71
CA LEU A 83 -2.63 -7.18 -11.67
C LEU A 83 -2.12 -7.73 -13.01
N LEU A 84 -2.57 -7.20 -14.14
CA LEU A 84 -2.06 -7.56 -15.47
C LEU A 84 -0.58 -7.20 -15.63
N ALA A 85 -0.19 -5.98 -15.26
CA ALA A 85 1.21 -5.55 -15.31
C ALA A 85 2.11 -6.42 -14.41
N CYS A 86 1.65 -6.81 -13.22
CA CYS A 86 2.38 -7.73 -12.34
C CYS A 86 2.51 -9.13 -12.94
N ARG A 87 1.53 -9.61 -13.72
CA ARG A 87 1.60 -10.91 -14.42
C ARG A 87 2.60 -10.89 -15.57
N ASP A 88 2.75 -9.76 -16.24
CA ASP A 88 3.64 -9.59 -17.38
C ASP A 88 5.09 -9.24 -16.97
N ASP A 89 5.31 -8.87 -15.70
CA ASP A 89 6.62 -8.53 -15.15
C ASP A 89 7.31 -9.77 -14.56
N SER A 90 8.40 -10.21 -15.22
CA SER A 90 9.17 -11.38 -14.82
C SER A 90 9.86 -11.24 -13.47
N ALA A 91 10.21 -10.02 -13.05
CA ALA A 91 10.77 -9.77 -11.73
C ALA A 91 9.67 -9.89 -10.66
N ALA A 92 8.49 -9.32 -10.90
CA ALA A 92 7.35 -9.47 -9.99
C ALA A 92 6.90 -10.93 -9.85
N MET A 93 6.87 -11.68 -10.95
CA MET A 93 6.48 -13.09 -10.98
C MET A 93 7.56 -14.05 -10.47
N SER A 94 8.79 -13.59 -10.26
CA SER A 94 9.87 -14.39 -9.67
C SER A 94 9.78 -14.50 -8.14
N LEU A 95 8.90 -13.71 -7.51
CA LEU A 95 8.66 -13.79 -6.07
C LEU A 95 7.89 -15.07 -5.73
N GLU A 96 8.26 -15.68 -4.60
CA GLU A 96 7.60 -16.89 -4.11
C GLU A 96 6.09 -16.64 -3.91
N ASN A 97 5.26 -17.52 -4.46
CA ASN A 97 3.80 -17.45 -4.40
C ASN A 97 3.16 -16.21 -5.07
N ALA A 98 3.89 -15.47 -5.91
CA ALA A 98 3.38 -14.29 -6.62
C ALA A 98 2.06 -14.55 -7.37
N ALA A 99 2.00 -15.66 -8.11
CA ALA A 99 0.81 -16.05 -8.87
C ALA A 99 -0.42 -16.25 -7.96
N GLU A 100 -0.25 -16.93 -6.84
CA GLU A 100 -1.34 -17.19 -5.90
C GLU A 100 -1.80 -15.90 -5.19
N ALA A 101 -0.85 -15.03 -4.82
CA ALA A 101 -1.14 -13.73 -4.22
C ALA A 101 -1.97 -12.85 -5.17
N LEU A 102 -1.65 -12.82 -6.46
CA LEU A 102 -2.41 -12.06 -7.46
C LEU A 102 -3.84 -12.61 -7.65
N VAL A 103 -4.03 -13.93 -7.65
CA VAL A 103 -5.37 -14.57 -7.72
C VAL A 103 -6.22 -14.24 -6.48
N ARG A 104 -5.61 -14.27 -5.29
CA ARG A 104 -6.30 -13.90 -4.04
C ARG A 104 -6.73 -12.42 -4.05
N LEU A 105 -5.87 -11.53 -4.54
CA LEU A 105 -6.18 -10.11 -4.69
C LEU A 105 -7.30 -9.86 -5.70
N GLU A 106 -7.31 -10.58 -6.82
CA GLU A 106 -8.37 -10.49 -7.84
C GLU A 106 -9.74 -10.89 -7.27
N ARG A 107 -9.80 -12.01 -6.54
CA ARG A 107 -11.02 -12.49 -5.86
C ARG A 107 -11.48 -11.55 -4.75
N ALA A 108 -10.57 -11.09 -3.89
CA ALA A 108 -10.90 -10.18 -2.79
C ALA A 108 -11.48 -8.86 -3.30
N ALA A 109 -11.01 -8.40 -4.45
CA ALA A 109 -11.50 -7.20 -5.12
C ALA A 109 -12.78 -7.42 -5.95
N LYS A 110 -13.33 -8.64 -5.99
CA LYS A 110 -14.50 -9.02 -6.81
C LYS A 110 -14.33 -8.68 -8.30
N LEU A 111 -13.09 -8.79 -8.80
CA LEU A 111 -12.73 -8.52 -10.20
C LEU A 111 -12.87 -9.75 -11.10
N ASP A 112 -13.22 -10.89 -10.49
CA ASP A 112 -13.67 -12.14 -11.10
C ASP A 112 -15.12 -11.98 -11.61
N ARG A 113 -15.27 -11.21 -12.69
CA ARG A 113 -16.42 -11.23 -13.59
C ARG A 113 -15.93 -11.31 -15.02
#